data_AF-A0A9X3AKA6-F1
#
_entry.id   AF-A0A9X3AKA6-F1
#
_cell.length_a   1.000
_cell.length_b   1.000
_cell.length_c   1.000
_cell.angle_alpha   90.00
_cell.angle_beta   90.00
_cell.angle_gamma   90.00
#
_symmetry.space_group_name_H-M   'P 1'
#
loop_
_entity.id
_entity.type
_entity.pdbx_description
1 polymer ?
#
loop_
_entity_poly.entity_id
_entity_poly.type
_entity_poly.pdbx_seq_one_letter_code
_entity_poly.pdbx_strand_id
1 'polypeptide(L)' 'MKKQKRDMQERAFARGYRAGVERRSKDLAPIGPQRDSWLAGWRSGRADHWDGYTGVSGIHKMAV' A
#
# COMPACT_ATOMS: atom_id res chain seq x y z
N MET A 1 9.17 23.49 8.40
CA MET A 1 8.83 22.10 8.77
C MET A 1 9.80 21.14 8.10
N LYS A 2 10.76 20.55 8.84
CA LYS A 2 11.55 19.42 8.32
C LYS A 2 10.64 18.19 8.30
N LYS A 3 10.13 17.82 7.13
CA LYS A 3 9.47 16.50 6.97
C LYS A 3 10.55 15.45 7.22
N GLN A 4 10.41 14.63 8.26
CA GLN A 4 11.19 13.40 8.34
C GLN A 4 10.92 12.62 7.05
N LYS A 5 12.00 12.24 6.37
CA LYS A 5 11.91 11.47 5.14
C LYS A 5 11.44 10.07 5.57
N ARG A 6 10.14 9.79 5.44
CA ARG A 6 9.60 8.42 5.64
C ARG A 6 10.50 7.43 4.93
N ASP A 7 10.73 6.29 5.59
CA ASP A 7 11.59 5.24 5.07
C ASP A 7 11.15 4.87 3.65
N MET A 8 12.11 4.64 2.76
CA MET A 8 11.84 4.29 1.38
C MET A 8 11.01 2.98 1.29
N GLN A 9 11.22 2.05 2.22
CA GLN A 9 10.44 0.82 2.36
C GLN A 9 9.01 1.09 2.84
N GLU A 10 8.83 1.97 3.82
CA GLU A 10 7.51 2.36 4.33
C GLU A 10 6.68 3.05 3.24
N ARG A 11 7.32 3.92 2.45
CA ARG A 11 6.68 4.55 1.27
C ARG A 11 6.29 3.52 0.22
N ALA A 12 7.13 2.51 0.00
CA ALA A 12 6.83 1.45 -0.96
C ALA A 12 5.65 0.59 -0.49
N PHE A 13 5.61 0.24 0.80
CA PHE A 13 4.47 -0.44 1.42
C PHE A 13 3.17 0.34 1.25
N ALA A 14 3.16 1.63 1.62
CA ALA A 14 1.97 2.48 1.48
C ALA A 14 1.48 2.58 0.03
N ARG A 15 2.40 2.65 -0.94
CA ARG A 15 2.08 2.63 -2.37
C ARG A 15 1.49 1.29 -2.81
N GLY A 16 2.07 0.19 -2.34
CA GLY A 16 1.56 -1.15 -2.63
C GLY A 16 0.16 -1.36 -2.07
N TYR A 17 -0.07 -0.94 -0.82
CA TYR A 17 -1.37 -1.02 -0.16
C TYR A 17 -2.47 -0.33 -0.94
N ARG A 18 -2.24 0.92 -1.36
CA ARG A 18 -3.20 1.65 -2.22
C ARG A 18 -3.48 0.91 -3.53
N ALA A 19 -2.44 0.39 -4.18
CA ALA A 19 -2.60 -0.39 -5.40
C ALA A 19 -3.41 -1.68 -5.18
N GLY A 20 -3.28 -2.32 -4.01
CA GLY A 20 -4.04 -3.50 -3.61
C GLY A 20 -5.52 -3.21 -3.40
N VAL A 21 -5.83 -2.11 -2.69
CA VAL A 21 -7.21 -1.66 -2.46
C VAL A 21 -7.88 -1.23 -3.77
N GLU A 22 -7.15 -0.58 -4.68
CA GLU A 22 -7.67 -0.14 -5.98
C GLU A 22 -7.77 -1.29 -7.02
N ARG A 23 -7.53 -2.54 -6.63
CA ARG A 23 -7.49 -3.73 -7.52
C ARG A 23 -6.50 -3.60 -8.69
N ARG A 24 -5.40 -2.86 -8.54
CA ARG A 24 -4.36 -2.78 -9.58
C ARG A 24 -3.50 -4.05 -9.60
N SER A 25 -2.85 -4.34 -10.73
CA SER A 25 -1.98 -5.52 -10.84
C SER A 25 -0.73 -5.41 -9.95
N LYS A 26 -0.25 -6.56 -9.46
CA LYS A 26 1.04 -6.70 -8.76
C LYS A 26 2.24 -6.36 -9.64
N ASP A 27 2.06 -6.36 -10.96
CA ASP A 27 3.14 -6.11 -11.93
C ASP A 27 3.57 -4.64 -11.95
N LEU A 28 2.76 -3.75 -11.36
CA LEU A 28 3.12 -2.36 -11.10
C LEU A 28 4.13 -2.20 -9.96
N ALA A 29 4.57 -3.30 -9.34
CA ALA A 29 5.59 -3.26 -8.32
C ALA A 29 6.89 -2.66 -8.87
N PRO A 30 7.52 -1.71 -8.16
CA PRO A 30 8.80 -1.17 -8.57
C PRO A 30 9.86 -2.26 -8.59
N ILE A 31 10.76 -2.22 -9.58
CA ILE A 31 11.92 -3.09 -9.66
C ILE A 31 12.99 -2.54 -8.68
N GLY A 32 13.45 -3.37 -7.75
CA GLY A 32 14.48 -3.00 -6.78
C GLY A 32 14.20 -3.50 -5.36
N PRO A 33 14.98 -3.04 -4.36
CA PRO A 33 14.91 -3.55 -2.98
C PRO A 33 13.61 -3.18 -2.25
N GLN A 34 12.81 -2.27 -2.83
CA GLN A 34 11.52 -1.86 -2.27
C GLN A 34 10.35 -2.75 -2.76
N ARG A 35 10.62 -3.67 -3.69
CA ARG A 35 9.61 -4.54 -4.30
C ARG A 35 8.90 -5.39 -3.27
N ASP A 36 9.63 -5.93 -2.30
CA ASP A 36 9.07 -6.81 -1.27
C ASP A 36 8.13 -6.05 -0.34
N SER A 37 8.53 -4.86 0.11
CA SER A 37 7.68 -3.98 0.92
C SER A 37 6.43 -3.54 0.15
N TRP A 38 6.56 -3.22 -1.14
CA TRP A 38 5.42 -2.89 -2.00
C TRP A 38 4.47 -4.07 -2.16
N LEU A 39 4.99 -5.28 -2.42
CA LEU A 39 4.16 -6.48 -2.56
C LEU A 39 3.48 -6.86 -1.24
N ALA A 40 4.15 -6.66 -0.09
CA ALA A 40 3.55 -6.83 1.22
C ALA A 40 2.35 -5.88 1.39
N GLY A 41 2.53 -4.59 1.10
CA GLY A 41 1.45 -3.61 1.12
C GLY A 41 0.30 -4.01 0.20
N TRP A 42 0.60 -4.41 -1.03
CA TRP A 42 -0.41 -4.82 -2.01
C TRP A 42 -1.23 -6.03 -1.58
N ARG A 43 -0.60 -7.04 -0.95
CA ARG A 43 -1.32 -8.18 -0.37
C ARG A 43 -2.25 -7.74 0.76
N SER A 44 -1.78 -6.87 1.66
CA SER A 44 -2.61 -6.31 2.73
C SER A 44 -3.80 -5.51 2.19
N GLY A 45 -3.56 -4.63 1.20
CA GLY A 45 -4.62 -3.83 0.59
C GLY A 45 -5.64 -4.68 -0.18
N ARG A 46 -5.20 -5.77 -0.82
CA ARG A 46 -6.10 -6.71 -1.49
C ARG A 46 -6.93 -7.54 -0.49
N ALA A 47 -6.34 -7.92 0.64
CA ALA A 47 -7.06 -8.61 1.71
C ALA A 47 -8.14 -7.69 2.31
N ASP A 48 -7.79 -6.44 2.62
CA ASP A 48 -8.75 -5.44 3.11
C ASP A 48 -9.85 -5.14 2.08
N HIS A 49 -9.50 -5.15 0.78
CA HIS A 49 -10.47 -5.05 -0.30
C HIS A 49 -11.47 -6.24 -0.29
N TRP A 50 -10.99 -7.46 -0.09
CA TRP A 50 -11.84 -8.66 -0.01
C TRP A 50 -12.72 -8.67 1.23
N ASP A 51 -12.23 -8.11 2.34
CA ASP A 51 -12.96 -7.97 3.60
C ASP A 51 -14.02 -6.84 3.56
N GLY A 52 -14.10 -6.10 2.45
CA GLY A 52 -15.08 -5.05 2.24
C GLY A 52 -14.70 -3.69 2.81
N TYR A 53 -13.45 -3.50 3.28
CA TYR A 53 -12.91 -2.22 3.74
C TYR A 53 -12.54 -1.27 2.58
N THR A 54 -13.46 -1.11 1.63
CA THR A 54 -13.27 -0.28 0.43
C THR A 54 -14.03 1.03 0.55
N GLY A 55 -13.37 2.16 0.26
CA GLY A 55 -13.98 3.49 0.36
C GLY A 55 -14.11 3.97 1.81
N VAL A 56 -15.31 4.42 2.19
CA VAL A 56 -15.56 5.07 3.50
C VAL A 56 -15.33 4.11 4.67
N SER A 57 -15.62 2.82 4.49
CA SER A 57 -15.41 1.78 5.50
C SER A 57 -13.93 1.47 5.77
N GLY A 58 -13.03 1.86 4.87
CA GLY A 58 -11.58 1.63 4.99
C GLY A 58 -10.78 2.85 5.45
N ILE A 59 -11.42 4.02 5.69
CA ILE A 59 -10.72 5.28 5.97
C ILE A 59 -9.79 5.16 7.20
N HIS A 60 -10.21 4.40 8.22
CA HIS A 60 -9.44 4.17 9.44
C HIS A 60 -8.19 3.27 9.21
N LYS A 61 -8.16 2.51 8.11
CA LYS A 61 -7.03 1.66 7.72
C LYS A 61 -6.09 2.39 6.74
N MET A 62 -6.60 3.40 6.02
CA MET A 62 -5.83 4.30 5.15
C MET A 62 -5.21 5.48 5.93
N ALA A 63 -4.57 5.23 7.06
CA ALA A 63 -3.93 6.31 7.83
C ALA A 63 -2.82 6.99 6.99
N VAL A 64 -2.94 8.33 6.87
CA VAL A 64 -2.15 9.26 6.05
C VAL A 64 -0.66 9.27 6.38
#